data_AF-A0A452HLA5-F1
#
_entry.id   AF-A0A452HLA5-F1
#
_cell.length_a   1.000
_cell.length_b   1.000
_cell.length_c   1.000
_cell.angle_alpha   90.00
_cell.angle_beta   90.00
_cell.angle_gamma   90.00
#
_symmetry.space_group_name_H-M   'P 1'
#
loop_
_entity.id
_entity.type
_entity.pdbx_description
1 polymer ?
#
loop_
_entity_poly.entity_id
_entity_poly.type
_entity_poly.pdbx_seq_one_letter_code
_entity_poly.pdbx_strand_id
1 'polypeptide(L)' 'MDSLLMKQKKFLYNFKNLRWARGRHETYLCYVVKRRDSATSCSLDFGYLRNKPLDEVDDLRDAFKILGL' A
#
# COMPACT_ATOMS: atom_id res chain seq x y z
N MET A 1 11.24 8.67 -9.50
CA MET A 1 11.16 7.23 -9.21
C MET A 1 10.70 7.06 -7.77
N ASP A 2 9.53 6.46 -7.56
CA ASP A 2 9.08 6.10 -6.22
C ASP A 2 9.98 5.01 -5.64
N SER A 3 10.50 5.25 -4.43
CA SER A 3 11.29 4.26 -3.70
C SER A 3 10.39 3.08 -3.30
N LEU A 4 10.83 1.86 -3.63
CA LEU A 4 10.22 0.61 -3.14
C LEU A 4 10.15 0.56 -1.60
N LEU A 5 11.06 1.27 -0.92
CA LEU A 5 11.11 1.37 0.54
C LEU A 5 10.49 2.66 1.03
N MET A 6 9.61 2.53 2.02
CA MET A 6 9.03 3.66 2.74
C MET A 6 10.10 4.39 3.55
N LYS A 7 10.06 5.73 3.56
CA LYS A 7 10.94 6.54 4.41
C LYS A 7 10.71 6.20 5.90
N GLN A 8 11.78 6.03 6.66
CA GLN A 8 11.71 5.65 8.08
C GLN A 8 10.79 6.56 8.92
N LYS A 9 10.90 7.89 8.78
CA LYS A 9 10.03 8.84 9.51
C LYS A 9 8.55 8.62 9.22
N LYS A 10 8.22 8.29 7.98
CA LYS A 10 6.85 8.02 7.52
C LYS A 10 6.31 6.71 8.08
N PHE A 11 7.16 5.68 8.13
CA PHE A 11 6.83 4.42 8.79
C PHE A 11 6.55 4.63 10.29
N LEU A 12 7.48 5.27 11.02
CA LEU A 12 7.33 5.51 12.45
C LEU A 12 6.09 6.37 12.79
N TYR A 13 5.75 7.33 11.94
CA TYR A 13 4.55 8.15 12.15
C TYR A 13 3.27 7.33 11.99
N ASN A 14 3.12 6.54 10.91
CA ASN A 14 1.88 5.84 10.59
C ASN A 14 1.69 4.53 11.36
N PHE A 15 2.76 3.78 11.62
CA PHE A 15 2.70 2.48 12.32
C PHE A 15 2.82 2.59 13.84
N LYS A 16 2.92 3.81 14.40
CA LYS A 16 2.85 3.99 15.86
C LYS A 16 1.42 3.79 16.34
N ASN A 17 1.21 2.74 17.13
CA ASN A 17 -0.05 2.41 17.79
C ASN A 17 -0.37 3.46 18.87
N LEU A 18 -1.24 4.40 18.53
CA LEU A 18 -1.76 5.40 19.46
C LEU A 18 -3.22 5.07 19.81
N ARG A 19 -3.63 5.35 21.05
CA ARG A 19 -5.04 5.25 21.47
C ARG A 19 -5.95 6.19 20.66
N TRP A 20 -5.42 7.35 20.27
CA TRP A 20 -6.08 8.30 19.37
C TRP A 20 -5.07 8.81 18.33
N ALA A 21 -5.41 8.65 17.05
CA ALA A 21 -4.57 9.01 15.92
C ALA A 21 -5.18 10.14 15.08
N ARG A 22 -5.65 11.20 15.76
CA ARG A 22 -6.38 12.32 15.12
C ARG A 22 -5.53 12.97 14.03
N GLY A 23 -6.13 13.22 12.86
CA GLY A 23 -5.47 13.86 11.72
C GLY A 23 -4.65 12.92 10.84
N ARG A 24 -4.56 11.62 11.18
CA ARG A 24 -3.93 10.61 10.31
C ARG A 24 -4.97 10.03 9.36
N HIS A 25 -5.14 10.66 8.20
CA HIS A 25 -6.10 10.23 7.18
C HIS A 25 -5.44 9.36 6.08
N GLU A 26 -4.19 8.96 6.30
CA GLU A 26 -3.48 8.04 5.42
C GLU A 26 -3.40 6.67 6.08
N THR A 27 -3.75 5.64 5.30
CA THR A 27 -3.58 4.23 5.67
C THR A 27 -2.52 3.64 4.76
N TYR A 28 -1.53 2.98 5.37
CA TYR A 28 -0.47 2.27 4.65
C TYR A 28 -0.60 0.77 4.88
N LEU A 29 -0.45 -0.01 3.81
CA LEU A 29 -0.41 -1.47 3.87
C LEU A 29 0.92 -1.95 3.30
N CYS A 30 1.83 -2.38 4.17
CA CYS A 30 3.06 -3.05 3.74
C CYS A 30 2.79 -4.52 3.47
N TYR A 31 3.33 -5.05 2.38
CA TYR A 31 3.11 -6.44 1.98
C TYR A 31 4.40 -7.13 1.55
N VAL A 32 4.37 -8.46 1.67
CA VAL A 32 5.36 -9.38 1.08
C VAL A 32 4.59 -10.54 0.47
N VAL A 33 4.76 -10.76 -0.82
CA VAL A 33 4.20 -11.90 -1.55
C VAL A 33 5.33 -12.90 -1.79
N LYS A 34 5.08 -14.17 -1.47
CA LYS A 34 5.97 -15.28 -1.79
C LYS A 34 5.20 -16.27 -2.63
N ARG A 35 5.71 -16.57 -3.82
CA ARG A 35 5.11 -17.57 -4.72
C ARG A 35 6.12 -18.68 -4.95
N ARG A 36 5.66 -19.93 -4.85
CA ARG A 36 6.45 -21.08 -5.26
C ARG A 36 6.17 -21.32 -6.75
N ASP A 37 7.19 -21.11 -7.59
CA ASP A 37 7.05 -21.26 -9.03
C ASP A 37 7.36 -22.70 -9.48
N SER A 38 8.18 -23.44 -8.72
CA SER A 38 8.45 -24.86 -8.91
C SER A 38 8.90 -25.55 -7.62
N ALA A 39 9.26 -26.84 -7.68
CA ALA A 39 9.83 -27.56 -6.52
C ALA A 39 11.15 -26.95 -6.01
N THR A 40 11.87 -26.20 -6.84
CA THR A 40 13.19 -25.63 -6.52
C THR A 40 13.27 -24.11 -6.67
N SER A 41 12.21 -23.44 -7.14
CA SER A 41 12.20 -21.99 -7.35
C SER A 41 11.02 -21.30 -6.67
N CYS A 42 11.30 -20.11 -6.14
CA CYS A 42 10.33 -19.20 -5.55
C CYS A 42 10.61 -17.76 -6.02
N SER A 43 9.54 -17.00 -6.21
CA SER A 43 9.59 -15.55 -6.42
C SER A 43 9.14 -14.83 -5.15
N LEU A 44 9.67 -13.64 -4.96
CA LEU A 44 9.36 -12.75 -3.84
C LEU A 44 9.08 -11.35 -4.40
N ASP A 45 7.97 -10.78 -3.99
CA ASP A 45 7.64 -9.37 -4.22
C ASP A 45 7.33 -8.70 -2.89
N PHE A 46 7.62 -7.41 -2.77
CA PHE A 46 7.38 -6.65 -1.56
C PHE A 46 7.16 -5.18 -1.87
N GLY A 47 6.43 -4.51 -1.00
CA GLY A 47 6.17 -3.09 -1.17
C GLY A 47 5.19 -2.57 -0.14
N TYR A 48 4.58 -1.44 -0.48
CA TYR A 48 3.51 -0.86 0.30
C TYR A 48 2.48 -0.15 -0.58
N LEU A 49 1.23 -0.19 -0.14
CA LEU A 49 0.12 0.56 -0.73
C LEU A 49 -0.28 1.69 0.21
N ARG A 50 -0.96 2.70 -0.35
CA ARG A 50 -1.63 3.76 0.41
C ARG A 50 -3.00 4.05 -0.19
N ASN A 51 -3.91 4.60 0.61
CA ASN A 51 -5.10 5.22 0.04
C ASN A 51 -4.70 6.41 -0.84
N LYS A 52 -5.33 6.50 -2.01
CA LYS A 52 -5.29 7.69 -2.87
C LYS A 52 -6.58 8.47 -2.69
N PRO A 53 -6.53 9.80 -2.68
CA PRO A 53 -7.75 10.60 -2.72
C PRO A 53 -8.42 10.43 -4.09
N LEU A 54 -9.74 10.64 -4.14
CA LEU A 54 -10.57 10.34 -5.31
C LEU A 54 -10.17 11.15 -6.56
N ASP A 55 -9.64 12.34 -6.37
CA ASP A 55 -9.14 13.24 -7.40
C ASP A 55 -7.75 12.84 -7.94
N GLU A 56 -6.98 12.03 -7.21
CA GLU A 56 -5.73 11.41 -7.71
C GLU A 56 -5.97 10.07 -8.43
N VAL A 57 -7.21 9.57 -8.45
CA VAL A 57 -7.60 8.43 -9.28
C VAL A 57 -8.06 9.01 -10.61
N ASP A 58 -7.13 9.11 -11.56
CA ASP A 58 -7.26 9.78 -12.87
C ASP A 58 -8.41 9.29 -13.77
N ASP A 59 -9.27 8.39 -13.32
CA ASP A 59 -10.50 8.06 -14.01
C ASP A 59 -11.53 7.54 -13.01
N LEU A 60 -12.69 8.20 -12.90
CA LEU A 60 -13.91 7.59 -12.33
C LEU A 60 -14.15 6.18 -12.90
N ARG A 61 -13.67 5.93 -14.13
CA ARG A 61 -13.63 4.64 -14.82
C ARG A 61 -12.88 3.54 -14.05
N ASP A 62 -11.77 3.88 -13.39
CA ASP A 62 -11.02 2.94 -12.57
C ASP A 62 -11.70 2.70 -11.23
N ALA A 63 -12.37 3.72 -10.66
CA ALA A 63 -13.22 3.53 -9.49
C ALA A 63 -14.41 2.60 -9.78
N PHE A 64 -15.09 2.75 -10.93
CA PHE A 64 -16.17 1.84 -11.36
C PHE A 64 -15.63 0.42 -11.60
N LYS A 65 -14.47 0.26 -12.26
CA LYS A 65 -13.80 -1.05 -12.40
C LYS A 65 -13.42 -1.70 -11.07
N ILE A 66 -12.91 -0.93 -10.10
CA ILE A 66 -12.54 -1.43 -8.77
C ILE A 66 -13.79 -1.87 -7.99
N LEU A 67 -14.91 -1.16 -8.16
CA LEU A 67 -16.18 -1.45 -7.50
C LEU A 67 -17.02 -2.51 -8.24
N GLY A 68 -16.60 -2.97 -9.41
CA GLY A 68 -17.33 -3.95 -10.23
C GLY A 68 -18.67 -3.43 -10.76
N LEU A 69 -18.79 -2.12 -10.95
CA LEU A 69 -19.98 -1.41 -11.42
C LEU A 69 -19.84 -0.99 -12.89
#